data_AF-A0A2M7XWX1-F1
#
_entry.id   AF-A0A2M7XWX1-F1
#
_cell.length_a   1.000
_cell.length_b   1.000
_cell.length_c   1.000
_cell.angle_alpha   90.00
_cell.angle_beta   90.00
_cell.angle_gamma   90.00
#
_symmetry.space_group_name_H-M   'P 1'
#
loop_
_entity.id
_entity.type
_entity.pdbx_description
1 polymer ?
#
loop_
_entity_poly.entity_id
_entity_poly.type
_entity_poly.pdbx_seq_one_letter_code
_entity_poly.pdbx_strand_id
1 'polypeptide(L)'
;MLQTRINKLRKILIEKNLGGFLVSNFFNILYLTGFKTLTDNEREAWTLVTAKSTYLFTDSRYLNDKIQMTNDKSITNNKFLNLKLITPEKGLIKHLIEIVNEEKIQIMGFEGDDLKVNELQKMKTFLTNVELISLEKLII
;
A
#
# COMPACT_ATOMS: atom_id res chain seq x y z
N MET A 1 -1.48 9.94 15.51
CA MET A 1 -2.76 9.33 15.10
C MET A 1 -2.57 8.31 13.97
N LEU A 2 -2.12 8.68 12.76
CA LEU A 2 -1.85 7.72 11.68
C LEU A 2 -0.47 7.05 11.78
N GLN A 3 0.57 7.84 12.06
CA GLN A 3 1.95 7.36 12.25
C GLN A 3 2.05 6.19 13.23
N THR A 4 1.29 6.26 14.33
CA THR A 4 1.28 5.23 15.39
C THR A 4 0.75 3.90 14.84
N ARG A 5 -0.28 3.92 13.99
CA ARG A 5 -0.88 2.73 13.37
C ARG A 5 0.11 2.04 12.43
N ILE A 6 0.81 2.83 11.61
CA ILE A 6 1.81 2.25 10.72
C ILE A 6 3.05 1.80 11.48
N ASN A 7 3.48 2.51 12.52
CA ASN A 7 4.56 2.03 13.37
C ASN A 7 4.20 0.70 14.07
N LYS A 8 2.93 0.50 14.46
CA LYS A 8 2.44 -0.80 14.96
C LYS A 8 2.55 -1.87 13.89
N LEU A 9 2.09 -1.60 12.65
CA LEU A 9 2.23 -2.56 11.55
C LEU A 9 3.69 -2.88 11.25
N ARG A 10 4.58 -1.88 11.21
CA ARG A 10 6.03 -2.08 11.00
C ARG A 10 6.67 -2.99 12.04
N LYS A 11 6.28 -2.90 13.31
CA LYS A 11 6.74 -3.82 14.36
C LYS A 11 6.36 -5.26 14.01
N ILE A 12 5.11 -5.49 13.59
CA ILE A 12 4.64 -6.81 13.16
C ILE A 12 5.44 -7.31 11.93
N LEU A 13 5.76 -6.43 10.97
CA LEU A 13 6.58 -6.82 9.81
C LEU A 13 7.97 -7.30 10.25
N ILE A 14 8.61 -6.58 11.18
CA ILE A 14 9.92 -6.95 11.72
C ILE A 14 9.84 -8.29 12.46
N GLU A 15 8.84 -8.47 13.34
CA GLU A 15 8.63 -9.71 14.10
C GLU A 15 8.38 -10.92 13.19
N LYS A 16 7.74 -10.72 12.04
CA LYS A 16 7.47 -11.76 11.04
C LYS A 16 8.53 -11.87 9.94
N ASN A 17 9.62 -11.10 10.02
CA ASN A 17 10.67 -11.04 9.01
C ASN A 17 10.16 -10.70 7.59
N LEU A 18 9.21 -9.78 7.49
CA LEU A 18 8.63 -9.30 6.24
C LEU A 18 9.31 -7.98 5.82
N GLY A 19 9.72 -7.89 4.56
CA GLY A 19 10.28 -6.65 3.98
C GLY A 19 9.22 -5.62 3.62
N GLY A 20 7.97 -6.05 3.41
CA GLY A 20 6.84 -5.17 3.17
C GLY A 20 5.50 -5.88 3.29
N PHE A 21 4.43 -5.10 3.36
CA PHE A 21 3.04 -5.57 3.37
C PHE A 21 2.18 -4.72 2.45
N LEU A 22 1.60 -5.37 1.44
CA LEU A 22 0.70 -4.73 0.48
C LEU A 22 -0.74 -4.80 1.00
N VAL A 23 -1.29 -3.63 1.27
CA VAL A 23 -2.66 -3.39 1.69
C VAL A 23 -3.48 -3.02 0.44
N SER A 24 -4.51 -3.82 0.17
CA SER A 24 -5.44 -3.65 -0.94
C SER A 24 -6.84 -3.25 -0.46
N ASN A 25 -7.22 -3.61 0.76
CA ASN A 25 -8.52 -3.37 1.33
C ASN A 25 -8.74 -1.88 1.62
N PHE A 26 -9.88 -1.35 1.16
CA PHE A 26 -10.24 0.05 1.30
C PHE A 26 -10.21 0.55 2.75
N PHE A 27 -10.81 -0.19 3.68
CA PHE A 27 -10.91 0.24 5.08
C PHE A 27 -9.53 0.27 5.76
N ASN A 28 -8.66 -0.68 5.42
CA ASN A 28 -7.30 -0.71 5.95
C ASN A 28 -6.42 0.40 5.35
N ILE A 29 -6.57 0.73 4.07
CA ILE A 29 -5.93 1.91 3.47
C ILE A 29 -6.39 3.18 4.18
N LEU A 30 -7.70 3.37 4.37
CA LEU A 30 -8.28 4.52 5.06
C LEU A 30 -7.78 4.60 6.51
N TYR A 31 -7.76 3.49 7.24
CA TYR A 31 -7.29 3.43 8.63
C TYR A 31 -5.82 3.81 8.77
N LEU A 32 -4.96 3.31 7.88
CA LEU A 32 -3.51 3.54 7.95
C LEU A 32 -3.11 4.93 7.45
N THR A 33 -3.74 5.39 6.37
CA THR A 33 -3.27 6.57 5.62
C THR A 33 -4.20 7.78 5.73
N GLY A 34 -5.45 7.59 6.15
CA GLY A 34 -6.50 8.60 6.06
C GLY A 34 -7.01 8.83 4.64
N PHE A 35 -6.45 8.14 3.64
CA PHE A 35 -6.85 8.28 2.24
C PHE A 35 -8.23 7.66 2.01
N LYS A 36 -9.16 8.48 1.52
CA LYS A 36 -10.52 8.09 1.21
C LYS A 36 -10.77 8.26 -0.29
N THR A 37 -11.28 7.22 -0.92
CA THR A 37 -11.71 7.25 -2.32
C THR A 37 -13.23 7.37 -2.41
N LEU A 38 -13.81 7.31 -3.62
CA LEU A 38 -15.22 7.64 -3.83
C LEU A 38 -16.14 6.53 -3.32
N THR A 39 -15.73 5.27 -3.49
CA THR A 39 -16.48 4.10 -3.04
C THR A 39 -15.55 3.09 -2.39
N ASP A 40 -16.09 2.24 -1.52
CA ASP A 40 -15.38 1.14 -0.85
C ASP A 40 -15.34 -0.14 -1.70
N ASN A 41 -16.24 -0.27 -2.68
CA ASN A 41 -16.36 -1.45 -3.54
C ASN A 41 -15.42 -1.43 -4.75
N GLU A 42 -14.95 -0.25 -5.16
CA GLU A 42 -13.96 -0.12 -6.24
C GLU A 42 -12.56 0.06 -5.66
N ARG A 43 -11.61 -0.78 -6.12
CA ARG A 43 -10.22 -0.68 -5.68
C ARG A 43 -9.52 0.46 -6.43
N GLU A 44 -9.59 1.65 -5.85
CA GLU A 44 -9.05 2.90 -6.41
C GLU A 44 -7.65 3.24 -5.87
N ALA A 45 -7.18 2.51 -4.84
CA ALA A 45 -5.85 2.67 -4.28
C ALA A 45 -5.26 1.40 -3.68
N TRP A 46 -3.95 1.45 -3.42
CA TRP A 46 -3.18 0.47 -2.67
C TRP A 46 -2.24 1.18 -1.70
N THR A 47 -1.82 0.50 -0.63
CA THR A 47 -0.74 0.98 0.23
C THR A 47 0.30 -0.10 0.43
N LEU A 48 1.58 0.19 0.18
CA LEU A 48 2.69 -0.68 0.57
C LEU A 48 3.37 -0.09 1.80
N VAL A 49 3.30 -0.81 2.92
CA VAL A 49 4.05 -0.47 4.13
C VAL A 49 5.33 -1.29 4.16
N THR A 50 6.47 -0.62 4.29
CA THR A 50 7.78 -1.25 4.46
C THR A 50 8.37 -0.86 5.81
N ALA A 51 9.52 -1.45 6.16
CA ALA A 51 10.26 -1.04 7.35
C ALA A 51 10.72 0.44 7.30
N LYS A 52 10.97 0.98 6.10
CA LYS A 52 11.53 2.32 5.88
C LYS A 52 10.45 3.34 5.54
N SER A 53 9.52 2.96 4.67
CA SER A 53 8.66 3.87 3.94
C SER A 53 7.20 3.42 3.99
N THR A 54 6.30 4.31 3.58
CA THR A 54 4.92 3.96 3.28
C THR A 54 4.58 4.56 1.94
N TYR A 55 4.12 3.73 1.00
CA TYR A 55 3.79 4.15 -0.34
C TYR A 55 2.27 4.07 -0.54
N LEU A 56 1.67 5.16 -1.01
CA LEU A 56 0.26 5.21 -1.39
C LEU A 56 0.19 5.26 -2.92
N PHE A 57 -0.50 4.30 -3.51
CA PHE A 57 -0.71 4.23 -4.95
C PHE A 57 -2.15 4.61 -5.28
N THR A 58 -2.33 5.58 -6.18
CA THR A 58 -3.64 6.05 -6.66
C THR A 58 -3.46 6.77 -8.00
N ASP A 59 -4.52 7.09 -8.71
CA ASP A 59 -4.45 7.95 -9.91
C ASP A 59 -4.70 9.43 -9.60
N SER A 60 -4.54 10.27 -10.63
CA SER A 60 -4.60 11.74 -10.53
C SER A 60 -5.97 12.31 -10.13
N ARG A 61 -7.07 11.56 -10.33
CA ARG A 61 -8.43 12.03 -10.04
C ARG A 61 -8.63 12.28 -8.55
N TYR A 62 -7.92 11.51 -7.71
CA TYR A 62 -8.01 11.62 -6.26
C TYR A 62 -7.06 12.68 -5.69
N LEU A 63 -6.15 13.27 -6.48
CA LEU A 63 -5.15 14.24 -5.98
C LEU A 63 -5.71 15.60 -5.57
N ASN A 64 -6.97 15.89 -5.89
CA ASN A 64 -7.52 17.20 -5.64
C ASN A 64 -7.77 17.39 -4.13
N ASP A 65 -7.28 18.51 -3.57
CA ASP A 65 -7.28 18.75 -2.12
C ASP A 65 -8.67 18.64 -1.49
N LYS A 66 -9.75 18.93 -2.24
CA LYS A 66 -11.15 18.80 -1.79
C LYS A 66 -11.56 17.36 -1.44
N ILE A 67 -10.96 16.36 -2.10
CA ILE A 67 -11.25 14.93 -1.88
C ILE A 67 -10.41 14.38 -0.73
N GLN A 68 -9.23 14.95 -0.50
CA GLN A 68 -8.22 14.47 0.44
C GLN A 68 -8.07 15.32 1.71
N MET A 69 -9.06 16.16 2.04
CA MET A 69 -9.12 16.84 3.33
C MET A 69 -9.39 15.80 4.43
N THR A 70 -8.34 15.22 4.98
CA THR A 70 -8.41 14.67 6.33
C THR A 70 -8.30 15.82 7.32
N ASN A 71 -8.90 15.68 8.51
CA ASN A 71 -8.89 16.71 9.55
C ASN A 71 -7.48 17.23 9.95
N ASP A 72 -6.42 16.53 9.54
CA ASP A 72 -5.03 16.90 9.73
C ASP A 72 -4.24 16.87 8.41
N LYS A 73 -4.29 17.98 7.65
CA LYS A 73 -3.49 18.28 6.44
C LYS A 73 -3.85 17.47 5.19
N SER A 74 -3.68 18.12 4.02
CA SER A 74 -3.78 17.44 2.73
C SER A 74 -2.76 16.31 2.66
N ILE A 75 -3.18 15.16 2.18
CA ILE A 75 -2.34 13.97 1.99
C ILE A 75 -1.15 14.27 1.06
N THR A 76 -1.29 15.23 0.15
CA THR A 76 -0.19 15.71 -0.72
C THR A 76 0.95 16.39 0.07
N ASN A 77 0.66 16.93 1.26
CA ASN A 77 1.63 17.54 2.16
C ASN A 77 2.05 16.63 3.33
N ASN A 78 1.61 15.37 3.34
CA ASN A 78 1.94 14.42 4.38
C ASN A 78 3.34 13.83 4.15
N LYS A 79 4.35 14.37 4.84
CA LYS A 79 5.76 13.94 4.76
C LYS A 79 6.00 12.46 5.02
N PHE A 80 5.03 11.75 5.58
CA PHE A 80 5.15 10.34 5.93
C PHE A 80 4.66 9.38 4.82
N LEU A 81 3.89 9.86 3.84
CA LEU A 81 3.40 9.05 2.72
C LEU A 81 4.16 9.41 1.44
N ASN A 82 4.73 8.39 0.78
CA ASN A 82 5.29 8.51 -0.56
C ASN A 82 4.19 8.22 -1.57
N LEU A 83 3.60 9.29 -2.14
CA LEU A 83 2.60 9.16 -3.19
C LEU A 83 3.23 8.62 -4.49
N LYS A 84 2.61 7.60 -5.08
CA LYS A 84 3.02 6.99 -6.35
C LYS A 84 1.83 6.97 -7.31
N LEU A 85 1.86 7.83 -8.32
CA LEU A 85 0.76 7.93 -9.27
C LEU A 85 0.70 6.74 -10.21
N ILE A 86 -0.47 6.11 -10.27
CA ILE A 86 -0.81 5.10 -11.24
C ILE A 86 -1.27 5.80 -12.51
N THR A 87 -0.57 5.53 -13.60
CA THR A 87 -0.90 6.00 -14.95
C THR A 87 -0.97 4.80 -15.91
N PRO A 88 -1.53 4.97 -17.13
CA PRO A 88 -1.50 3.92 -18.14
C PRO A 88 -0.09 3.39 -18.43
N GLU A 89 0.91 4.27 -18.40
CA GLU A 89 2.32 3.95 -18.66
C GLU A 89 2.98 3.29 -17.45
N LYS A 90 2.57 3.67 -16.22
CA LYS A 90 3.18 3.22 -14.97
C LYS A 90 2.12 2.79 -13.94
N GLY A 91 1.67 1.54 -14.11
CA GLY A 91 0.74 0.89 -13.18
C GLY A 91 1.39 0.39 -11.88
N LEU A 92 0.56 -0.15 -10.98
CA LEU A 92 0.97 -0.69 -9.67
C LEU A 92 2.19 -1.63 -9.76
N ILE A 93 2.15 -2.61 -10.66
CA ILE A 93 3.21 -3.62 -10.78
C ILE A 93 4.57 -2.98 -11.08
N LYS A 94 4.62 -1.97 -11.96
CA LYS A 94 5.87 -1.28 -12.29
C LYS A 94 6.44 -0.55 -11.08
N HIS A 95 5.59 0.13 -10.30
CA HIS A 95 6.03 0.75 -9.05
C HIS A 95 6.49 -0.28 -8.02
N LEU A 96 5.79 -1.41 -7.89
CA LEU A 96 6.19 -2.46 -6.95
C LEU A 96 7.56 -3.02 -7.33
N ILE A 97 7.84 -3.30 -8.61
CA ILE A 97 9.16 -3.76 -9.08
C ILE A 97 10.27 -2.78 -8.67
N GLU A 98 10.06 -1.48 -8.88
CA GLU A 98 11.05 -0.46 -8.49
C GLU A 98 11.29 -0.49 -6.98
N ILE A 99 10.22 -0.45 -6.18
CA ILE A 99 10.32 -0.38 -4.71
C ILE A 99 10.94 -1.64 -4.13
N VAL A 100 10.58 -2.84 -4.61
CA VAL A 100 11.16 -4.09 -4.07
C VAL A 100 12.66 -4.17 -4.36
N ASN A 101 13.09 -3.67 -5.52
CA ASN A 101 14.51 -3.63 -5.88
C ASN A 101 15.27 -2.56 -5.08
N GLU A 102 14.73 -1.35 -4.98
CA GLU A 102 15.31 -0.23 -4.23
C GLU A 102 15.43 -0.55 -2.73
N GLU A 103 14.38 -1.09 -2.13
CA GLU A 103 14.35 -1.41 -0.71
C GLU A 103 14.90 -2.81 -0.38
N LYS A 104 15.23 -3.61 -1.40
CA LYS A 104 15.72 -4.99 -1.29
C LYS A 104 14.76 -5.92 -0.55
N ILE A 105 13.47 -5.83 -0.89
CA ILE A 105 12.42 -6.66 -0.29
C ILE A 105 12.51 -8.07 -0.86
N GLN A 106 12.76 -9.06 -0.01
CA GLN A 106 12.80 -10.48 -0.39
C GLN A 106 11.49 -11.21 -0.08
N ILE A 107 10.80 -10.81 0.99
CA ILE A 107 9.52 -11.40 1.41
C ILE A 107 8.52 -10.25 1.56
N MET A 108 7.40 -10.34 0.85
CA MET A 108 6.32 -9.37 0.90
C MET A 108 5.02 -10.07 1.28
N GLY A 109 4.39 -9.60 2.36
CA GLY A 109 3.05 -10.03 2.71
C GLY A 109 1.98 -9.26 1.93
N PHE A 110 0.78 -9.83 1.81
CA PHE A 110 -0.40 -9.14 1.28
C PHE A 110 -1.68 -9.59 2.00
N GLU A 111 -2.76 -8.83 1.81
CA GLU A 111 -4.07 -9.16 2.39
C GLU A 111 -4.75 -10.31 1.65
N GLY A 112 -4.74 -11.49 2.26
CA GLY A 112 -5.30 -12.71 1.68
C GLY A 112 -6.81 -12.64 1.44
N ASP A 113 -7.53 -11.91 2.29
CA ASP A 113 -8.98 -11.82 2.27
C ASP A 113 -9.52 -10.85 1.20
N ASP A 114 -8.64 -10.05 0.58
CA ASP A 114 -9.04 -8.92 -0.24
C ASP A 114 -8.35 -8.88 -1.61
N LEU A 115 -7.09 -9.33 -1.72
CA LEU A 115 -6.38 -9.36 -2.99
C LEU A 115 -7.01 -10.37 -3.97
N LYS A 116 -7.35 -9.93 -5.18
CA LYS A 116 -7.99 -10.81 -6.17
C LYS A 116 -6.98 -11.78 -6.77
N VAL A 117 -7.45 -12.98 -7.14
CA VAL A 117 -6.60 -14.04 -7.72
C VAL A 117 -5.84 -13.56 -8.96
N ASN A 118 -6.48 -12.79 -9.84
CA ASN A 118 -5.84 -12.24 -11.04
C ASN A 118 -4.78 -11.18 -10.72
N GLU A 119 -4.95 -10.39 -9.66
CA GLU A 119 -3.95 -9.43 -9.16
C GLU A 119 -2.73 -10.19 -8.61
N LEU A 120 -2.96 -11.22 -7.79
CA LEU A 120 -1.92 -12.09 -7.26
C LEU A 120 -1.14 -12.81 -8.36
N GLN A 121 -1.83 -13.36 -9.37
CA GLN A 121 -1.18 -14.02 -10.51
C GLN A 121 -0.25 -13.06 -11.25
N LYS A 122 -0.71 -11.83 -11.55
CA LYS A 122 0.14 -10.81 -12.16
C LYS A 122 1.35 -10.48 -11.29
N MET A 123 1.16 -10.31 -9.98
CA MET A 123 2.26 -10.04 -9.05
C MET A 123 3.29 -11.18 -9.08
N LYS A 124 2.86 -12.44 -9.05
CA LYS A 124 3.77 -13.60 -9.17
C LYS A 124 4.54 -13.65 -10.49
N THR A 125 3.91 -13.25 -11.60
CA THR A 125 4.57 -13.19 -12.91
C THR A 125 5.70 -12.16 -12.95
N PHE A 126 5.53 -11.01 -12.30
CA PHE A 126 6.44 -9.87 -12.44
C PHE A 126 7.39 -9.65 -11.26
N LEU A 127 7.03 -10.09 -10.05
CA LEU A 127 7.85 -10.00 -8.84
C LEU A 127 8.59 -11.32 -8.58
N THR A 128 9.36 -11.81 -9.56
CA THR A 128 9.95 -13.16 -9.54
C THR A 128 10.97 -13.39 -8.42
N ASN A 129 11.55 -12.31 -7.88
CA ASN A 129 12.58 -12.38 -6.85
C ASN A 129 12.03 -12.10 -5.44
N VAL A 130 10.69 -12.07 -5.29
CA VAL A 130 10.02 -11.76 -4.03
C VAL A 130 9.08 -12.91 -3.69
N GLU A 131 9.24 -13.46 -2.49
CA GLU A 131 8.28 -14.41 -1.93
C GLU A 131 7.02 -13.66 -1.48
N LEU A 132 5.86 -14.05 -2.01
CA LEU A 132 4.57 -13.45 -1.67
C LEU A 132 3.83 -14.33 -0.66
N ILE A 133 3.58 -13.79 0.54
CA ILE A 133 2.92 -14.50 1.65
C ILE A 133 1.53 -13.91 1.89
N SER A 134 0.51 -14.76 1.80
CA SER A 134 -0.86 -14.39 2.18
C SER A 134 -0.96 -14.27 3.69
N LEU A 135 -1.50 -13.16 4.19
CA LEU A 135 -1.76 -12.97 5.61
C LEU A 135 -3.15 -12.39 5.83
N GLU A 136 -3.75 -12.76 6.95
CA GLU A 136 -5.09 -12.34 7.34
C GLU A 136 -5.02 -11.55 8.66
N LYS A 137 -5.92 -10.58 8.83
CA LYS A 137 -6.15 -9.86 10.11
C LYS A 137 -4.90 -9.22 10.75
N LEU A 138 -3.94 -8.74 9.94
CA LEU A 138 -2.76 -8.00 10.45
C LEU A 138 -3.11 -6.59 10.94
N ILE A 139 -4.14 -5.98 10.38
CA ILE A 139 -4.57 -4.61 10.66
C ILE A 139 -5.86 -4.71 11.47
N ILE A 140 -5.80 -4.19 12.71
CA ILE A 140 -6.88 -4.19 13.72
C ILE A 140 -7.00 -2.77 14.29
#